data_AF-A0A3N1D968-F1
#
_entry.id   AF-A0A3N1D968-F1
#
_cell.length_a   1.000
_cell.length_b   1.000
_cell.length_c   1.000
_cell.angle_alpha   90.00
_cell.angle_beta   90.00
_cell.angle_gamma   90.00
#
_symmetry.space_group_name_H-M   'P 1'
#
loop_
_entity.id
_entity.type
_entity.pdbx_description
1 polymer ?
#
loop_
_entity_poly.entity_id
_entity_poly.type
_entity_poly.pdbx_seq_one_letter_code
_entity_poly.pdbx_strand_id
1 'polypeptide(L)'
;MYVCVCNAVTEEAVHTCLASGAQNTRQVKDGCGMKPGCGTCTKRIRAMLSEWKTANELLDAMTGGPATLHSVPDDDSVPAEAPAADLVPAEEALPAETVTRPELPAAPARRFGRPVREVRNPAA
;
A
#
# COMPACT_ATOMS: atom_id res chain seq x y z
N MET A 1 -11.22 -3.31 7.49
CA MET A 1 -11.09 -3.15 8.97
C MET A 1 -9.83 -2.36 9.34
N TYR A 2 -9.68 -1.85 10.56
CA TYR A 2 -8.40 -1.29 11.03
C TYR A 2 -7.40 -2.37 11.46
N VAL A 3 -6.18 -2.26 10.93
CA VAL A 3 -5.03 -3.08 11.31
C VAL A 3 -4.29 -2.44 12.48
N CYS A 4 -4.14 -1.11 12.47
CA CYS A 4 -3.52 -0.36 13.55
C CYS A 4 -4.38 0.83 13.96
N VAL A 5 -4.87 0.79 15.20
CA VAL A 5 -5.70 1.87 15.76
C VAL A 5 -4.87 3.11 16.08
N CYS A 6 -3.63 2.96 16.54
CA CYS A 6 -2.76 4.10 16.89
C CYS A 6 -2.42 5.01 15.70
N ASN A 7 -2.31 4.43 14.51
CA ASN A 7 -1.93 5.14 13.28
C ASN A 7 -3.10 5.22 12.29
N ALA A 8 -4.31 4.82 12.70
CA ALA A 8 -5.51 4.75 11.86
C ALA A 8 -5.28 4.04 10.50
N VAL A 9 -4.51 2.94 10.50
CA VAL A 9 -4.19 2.18 9.28
C VAL A 9 -5.25 1.12 9.04
N THR A 10 -5.88 1.16 7.88
CA THR A 10 -6.86 0.17 7.40
C THR A 10 -6.18 -1.03 6.76
N GLU A 11 -6.91 -2.13 6.61
CA GLU A 11 -6.47 -3.31 5.85
C GLU A 11 -6.17 -2.95 4.41
N GLU A 12 -7.03 -2.14 3.78
CA GLU A 12 -6.84 -1.66 2.40
C GLU A 12 -5.50 -0.96 2.24
N ALA A 13 -5.13 -0.06 3.15
CA ALA A 13 -3.83 0.61 3.11
C ALA A 13 -2.66 -0.38 3.21
N VAL A 14 -2.81 -1.45 4.01
CA VAL A 14 -1.79 -2.51 4.08
C VAL A 14 -1.75 -3.31 2.79
N HIS A 15 -2.89 -3.68 2.21
CA HIS A 15 -2.96 -4.38 0.93
C HIS A 15 -2.34 -3.57 -0.21
N THR A 16 -2.58 -2.25 -0.26
CA THR A 16 -1.91 -1.36 -1.22
C THR A 16 -0.39 -1.39 -1.06
N CYS A 17 0.12 -1.43 0.18
CA CYS A 17 1.56 -1.56 0.43
C CYS A 17 2.11 -2.93 0.05
N LEU A 18 1.32 -4.00 0.19
CA LEU A 18 1.70 -5.34 -0.27
C LEU A 18 1.74 -5.41 -1.80
N ALA A 19 0.74 -4.84 -2.46
CA ALA A 19 0.67 -4.72 -3.91
C ALA A 19 1.80 -3.86 -4.49
N SER A 20 2.26 -2.83 -3.76
CA SER A 20 3.45 -2.05 -4.13
C SER A 20 4.78 -2.79 -3.90
N GLY A 21 4.75 -4.00 -3.37
CA GLY A 21 5.91 -4.89 -3.25
C GLY A 21 6.50 -5.01 -1.85
N ALA A 22 5.79 -4.61 -0.79
CA ALA A 22 6.28 -4.80 0.57
C ALA A 22 6.39 -6.30 0.93
N GLN A 23 7.60 -6.74 1.31
CA GLN A 23 7.90 -8.14 1.61
C GLN A 23 8.07 -8.43 3.11
N ASN A 24 8.09 -7.40 3.94
CA ASN A 24 8.27 -7.54 5.38
C ASN A 24 7.48 -6.48 6.18
N THR A 25 7.29 -6.75 7.47
CA THR A 25 6.49 -5.88 8.35
C THR A 25 7.07 -4.48 8.48
N ARG A 26 8.39 -4.31 8.32
CA ARG A 26 9.03 -3.00 8.38
C ARG A 26 8.68 -2.18 7.15
N GLN A 27 8.78 -2.75 5.95
CA GLN A 27 8.38 -2.10 4.70
C GLN A 27 6.90 -1.72 4.70
N VAL A 28 6.02 -2.57 5.24
CA VAL A 28 4.59 -2.20 5.39
C VAL A 28 4.44 -1.00 6.32
N LYS A 29 5.10 -1.01 7.49
CA LYS A 29 5.03 0.12 8.44
C LYS A 29 5.58 1.42 7.82
N ASP A 30 6.69 1.33 7.12
CA ASP A 30 7.33 2.47 6.48
C ASP A 30 6.47 2.99 5.30
N GLY A 31 5.94 2.09 4.46
CA GLY A 31 5.05 2.41 3.33
C GLY A 31 3.70 3.00 3.76
N CYS A 32 3.15 2.57 4.90
CA CYS A 32 1.95 3.17 5.50
C CYS A 32 2.27 4.44 6.33
N GLY A 33 3.52 4.88 6.43
CA GLY A 33 3.91 6.05 7.24
C GLY A 33 3.64 5.91 8.74
N MET A 34 3.71 4.68 9.27
CA MET A 34 3.37 4.39 10.66
C MET A 34 4.39 4.97 11.63
N LYS A 35 3.91 5.71 12.62
CA LYS A 35 4.71 6.11 13.77
C LYS A 35 4.78 4.97 14.80
N PRO A 36 5.87 4.88 15.58
CA PRO A 36 5.97 3.88 16.65
C PRO A 36 4.81 4.02 17.64
N GLY A 37 4.25 2.88 18.07
CA GLY A 37 3.07 2.81 18.94
C GLY A 37 3.04 1.54 19.79
N CYS A 38 1.86 1.06 20.16
CA CYS A 38 1.69 -0.10 21.06
C CYS A 38 2.13 -1.45 20.46
N GLY A 39 2.25 -1.55 19.13
CA GLY A 39 2.81 -2.71 18.44
C GLY A 39 1.88 -3.92 18.26
N THR A 40 0.65 -3.91 18.79
CA THR A 40 -0.33 -5.01 18.66
C THR A 40 -0.64 -5.40 17.21
N CYS A 41 -0.63 -4.41 16.31
CA CYS A 41 -0.78 -4.61 14.86
C CYS A 41 0.29 -5.53 14.22
N THR A 42 1.45 -5.71 14.87
CA THR A 42 2.59 -6.44 14.26
C THR A 42 2.27 -7.90 13.96
N LYS A 43 1.53 -8.59 14.84
CA LYS A 43 1.12 -9.99 14.60
C LYS A 43 0.16 -10.08 13.41
N ARG A 44 -0.80 -9.17 13.33
CA ARG A 44 -1.76 -9.10 12.23
C ARG A 44 -1.09 -8.79 10.89
N ILE A 45 -0.17 -7.82 10.87
CA ILE A 45 0.59 -7.50 9.65
C ILE A 45 1.42 -8.69 9.17
N ARG A 46 1.99 -9.49 10.09
CA ARG A 46 2.71 -10.71 9.73
C ARG A 46 1.78 -11.79 9.13
N ALA A 47 0.58 -11.95 9.66
CA ALA A 47 -0.40 -12.89 9.11
C ALA A 47 -0.77 -12.49 7.67
N MET A 48 -1.15 -11.23 7.44
CA MET A 48 -1.47 -10.72 6.10
C MET A 48 -0.29 -10.85 5.12
N LEU A 49 0.94 -10.61 5.57
CA LEU A 49 2.15 -10.84 4.75
C LEU A 49 2.34 -12.31 4.38
N SER A 50 2.06 -13.23 5.30
CA SER A 50 2.16 -14.66 5.04
C SER A 50 1.10 -15.09 4.03
N GLU A 51 -0.15 -14.68 4.26
CA GLU A 51 -1.29 -14.95 3.37
C GLU A 51 -1.03 -14.42 1.96
N TRP A 52 -0.54 -13.18 1.85
CA TRP A 52 -0.19 -12.55 0.58
C TRP A 52 0.89 -13.32 -0.17
N LYS A 53 1.96 -13.76 0.53
CA LYS A 53 3.02 -14.56 -0.08
C LYS A 53 2.51 -15.90 -0.56
N THR A 54 1.74 -16.61 0.27
CA THR A 54 1.15 -17.89 -0.14
C THR A 54 0.19 -17.74 -1.32
N ALA A 55 -0.58 -16.64 -1.36
CA ALA A 55 -1.46 -16.35 -2.48
C ALA A 55 -0.67 -16.10 -3.78
N ASN A 56 0.37 -15.27 -3.72
CA ASN A 56 1.22 -15.02 -4.88
C ASN A 56 1.97 -16.26 -5.34
N GLU A 57 2.52 -17.07 -4.43
CA GLU A 57 3.19 -18.33 -4.79
C GLU A 57 2.24 -19.31 -5.50
N LEU A 58 0.99 -19.41 -5.02
CA LEU A 58 -0.02 -20.23 -5.67
C LEU A 58 -0.38 -19.69 -7.06
N LEU A 59 -0.55 -18.37 -7.20
CA LEU A 59 -0.82 -17.74 -8.49
C LEU A 59 0.34 -18.00 -9.47
N ASP A 60 1.57 -17.78 -9.04
CA ASP A 60 2.77 -17.97 -9.86
C ASP A 60 2.89 -19.44 -10.31
N ALA A 61 2.54 -20.39 -9.45
CA ALA A 61 2.50 -21.81 -9.80
C ALA A 61 1.42 -22.13 -10.86
N MET A 62 0.27 -21.44 -10.81
CA MET A 62 -0.82 -21.61 -11.78
C MET A 62 -0.51 -20.91 -13.13
N THR A 63 0.20 -19.78 -13.10
CA THR A 63 0.49 -18.97 -14.31
C THR A 63 1.85 -19.24 -14.93
N GLY A 64 2.66 -20.15 -14.35
CA GLY A 64 3.95 -20.55 -14.90
C GLY A 64 5.10 -19.58 -14.59
N GLY A 65 4.96 -18.76 -13.55
CA GLY A 65 5.98 -17.81 -13.10
C GLY A 65 5.36 -16.52 -12.54
N PRO A 66 6.21 -15.63 -11.97
CA PRO A 66 5.77 -14.37 -11.41
C PRO A 66 4.99 -13.62 -12.46
N ALA A 67 3.69 -13.46 -12.24
CA ALA A 67 2.84 -12.74 -13.17
C ALA A 67 3.35 -11.31 -13.24
N THR A 68 4.10 -10.99 -14.30
CA THR A 68 4.42 -9.60 -14.66
C THR A 68 3.11 -8.99 -15.15
N LEU A 69 2.26 -8.62 -14.20
CA LEU A 69 1.08 -7.81 -14.43
C LEU A 69 1.56 -6.40 -14.81
N HIS A 70 2.08 -6.27 -16.02
CA HIS A 70 2.07 -4.98 -16.70
C HIS A 70 0.59 -4.68 -16.95
N SER A 71 0.13 -3.52 -16.49
CA SER A 71 -1.05 -2.92 -17.10
C SER A 71 -0.82 -2.94 -18.60
N VAL A 72 -1.67 -3.64 -19.35
CA VAL A 72 -1.78 -3.42 -20.78
C VAL A 72 -1.95 -1.90 -20.91
N PRO A 73 -1.03 -1.18 -21.58
CA PRO A 73 -1.22 0.24 -21.78
C PRO A 73 -2.58 0.40 -22.46
N ASP A 74 -3.43 1.27 -21.92
CA ASP A 74 -4.61 1.75 -22.62
C ASP A 74 -4.11 2.29 -23.96
N ASP A 75 -4.31 1.51 -25.02
CA ASP A 75 -4.04 1.92 -26.40
C ASP A 75 -5.14 2.91 -26.78
N ASP A 76 -5.02 4.15 -26.30
CA ASP A 76 -5.73 5.30 -26.84
C ASP A 76 -5.03 5.69 -28.17
N SER A 77 -5.11 4.78 -29.15
CA SER A 77 -4.89 5.12 -30.56
C SER A 77 -6.25 5.40 -31.20
N VAL A 78 -6.88 6.50 -30.81
CA VAL A 78 -7.85 7.15 -31.70
C VAL A 78 -7.07 8.15 -32.55
N PRO A 79 -6.88 7.91 -33.87
CA PRO A 79 -6.29 8.92 -34.74
C PRO A 79 -7.22 10.14 -34.80
N ALA A 80 -6.76 11.23 -34.19
CA ALA A 80 -7.39 12.53 -34.24
C ALA A 80 -7.25 13.13 -35.65
N GLU A 81 -8.30 13.06 -36.45
CA GLU A 81 -8.53 13.99 -37.55
C GLU A 81 -9.55 15.04 -37.05
N ALA A 82 -9.09 16.27 -36.86
CA ALA A 82 -9.93 17.43 -36.52
C ALA A 82 -10.51 18.05 -37.81
N PRO A 83 -11.66 18.76 -37.76
CA PRO A 83 -11.55 20.18 -37.42
C PRO A 83 -12.69 20.80 -36.58
N ALA A 84 -12.25 21.85 -35.88
CA ALA A 84 -12.90 22.95 -35.14
C ALA A 84 -14.41 23.23 -35.26
N ALA A 85 -15.05 23.50 -34.11
CA ALA A 85 -15.81 24.74 -33.85
C ALA A 85 -16.24 24.89 -32.36
N ASP A 86 -16.02 26.11 -31.83
CA ASP A 86 -16.79 26.86 -30.83
C ASP A 86 -16.95 26.47 -29.32
N LEU A 87 -16.48 27.41 -28.47
CA LEU A 87 -17.09 27.98 -27.23
C LEU A 87 -16.89 27.30 -25.84
N VAL A 88 -15.83 27.75 -25.14
CA VAL A 88 -15.57 28.15 -23.71
C VAL A 88 -16.70 28.05 -22.64
N PRO A 89 -16.46 28.07 -21.29
CA PRO A 89 -15.50 27.40 -20.37
C PRO A 89 -16.10 26.77 -19.07
N ALA A 90 -15.24 26.04 -18.35
CA ALA A 90 -15.17 25.86 -16.88
C ALA A 90 -16.36 25.24 -16.11
N GLU A 91 -16.23 23.96 -15.76
CA GLU A 91 -16.59 23.46 -14.43
C GLU A 91 -15.65 22.31 -14.00
N GLU A 92 -14.87 22.62 -12.97
CA GLU A 92 -14.31 21.77 -11.91
C GLU A 92 -14.24 20.24 -12.17
N ALA A 93 -13.08 19.78 -12.63
CA ALA A 93 -12.68 18.37 -12.48
C ALA A 93 -11.24 18.33 -11.96
N LEU A 94 -11.13 17.98 -10.68
CA LEU A 94 -9.89 17.66 -10.01
C LEU A 94 -9.13 16.61 -10.83
N PRO A 95 -7.90 16.88 -11.30
CA PRO A 95 -7.16 15.90 -12.08
C PRO A 95 -6.71 14.75 -11.19
N ALA A 96 -6.90 13.56 -11.75
CA ALA A 96 -6.38 12.29 -11.30
C ALA A 96 -4.97 12.45 -10.74
N GLU A 97 -4.81 12.15 -9.45
CA GLU A 97 -3.50 11.97 -8.87
C GLU A 97 -2.87 10.74 -9.52
N THR A 98 -1.99 11.02 -10.47
CA THR A 98 -0.92 10.14 -10.91
C THR A 98 -0.31 9.50 -9.67
N VAL A 99 -0.64 8.22 -9.42
CA VAL A 99 0.04 7.40 -8.43
C VAL A 99 1.45 7.20 -8.94
N THR A 100 2.27 8.22 -8.72
CA THR A 100 3.71 8.13 -8.78
C THR A 100 4.05 7.05 -7.76
N ARG A 101 4.65 5.95 -8.21
CA ARG A 101 5.30 4.99 -7.30
C ARG A 101 6.17 5.81 -6.35
N PRO A 102 5.86 5.92 -5.05
CA PRO A 102 6.89 6.36 -4.15
C PRO A 102 7.89 5.21 -4.17
N GLU A 103 9.07 5.45 -4.74
CA GLU A 103 10.26 4.70 -4.38
C GLU A 103 10.24 4.60 -2.86
N LEU A 104 10.09 3.39 -2.31
CA LEU A 104 10.29 3.20 -0.89
C LEU A 104 11.72 3.67 -0.59
N PRO A 105 11.92 4.78 0.12
CA PRO A 105 13.27 5.19 0.44
C PRO A 105 13.88 4.13 1.36
N ALA A 106 15.16 3.82 1.15
CA ALA A 106 15.93 2.99 2.05
C ALA A 106 15.89 3.61 3.47
N ALA A 107 15.07 3.03 4.35
CA ALA A 107 14.78 3.62 5.65
C ALA A 107 16.03 3.65 6.55
N PRO A 108 16.37 4.80 7.18
CA PRO A 108 17.50 4.90 8.08
C PRO A 108 17.33 4.01 9.31
N ALA A 109 18.46 3.55 9.86
CA ALA A 109 18.52 2.74 11.07
C ALA A 109 18.06 3.52 12.31
N ARG A 110 16.74 3.60 12.55
CA ARG A 110 16.23 4.12 13.83
C ARG A 110 16.25 3.01 14.88
N ARG A 111 16.94 3.28 15.99
CA ARG A 111 17.02 2.43 17.19
C ARG A 111 15.61 2.03 17.65
N PHE A 112 15.29 0.76 17.50
CA PHE A 112 14.15 0.14 18.15
C PHE A 112 14.35 0.17 19.67
N GLY A 113 13.28 0.54 20.40
CA GLY A 113 13.14 0.24 21.83
C GLY A 113 13.07 1.45 22.74
N ARG A 114 11.87 2.02 22.92
CA ARG A 114 11.42 2.36 24.28
C ARG A 114 10.56 1.20 24.76
N PRO A 115 10.75 0.69 25.99
CA PRO A 115 9.89 -0.36 26.53
C PRO A 115 8.45 0.15 26.53
N VAL A 116 7.53 -0.65 25.98
CA VAL A 116 6.10 -0.42 26.13
C VAL A 116 5.85 -0.40 27.63
N ARG A 117 5.53 0.77 28.19
CA ARG A 117 5.18 0.91 29.60
C ARG A 117 3.97 -0.01 29.80
N GLU A 118 4.19 -1.09 30.54
CA GLU A 118 3.18 -2.09 30.83
C GLU A 118 1.96 -1.39 31.41
N VAL A 119 0.86 -1.36 30.65
CA VAL A 119 -0.43 -0.88 31.16
C VAL A 119 -0.89 -1.96 32.12
N ARG A 120 -0.42 -1.88 33.37
CA ARG A 120 -0.99 -2.65 34.49
C ARG A 120 -2.46 -2.28 34.55
N ASN A 121 -3.30 -3.26 34.24
CA ASN A 121 -4.74 -3.20 34.39
C ASN A 121 -5.08 -3.15 35.89
N PRO A 122 -5.67 -2.07 36.44
CA PRO A 122 -6.13 -2.05 37.82
C PRO A 122 -7.55 -2.63 37.87
N ALA A 123 -7.69 -3.93 37.67
CA ALA A 123 -8.96 -4.63 37.88
C ALA A 123 -8.72 -6.09 38.26
N ALA A 124 -8.83 -6.35 39.57
CA ALA A 124 -9.18 -7.60 40.28
C ALA A 124 -8.28 -7.79 41.51
#